data_AF-A0A0X8G3D0-F1
#
_entry.id   AF-A0A0X8G3D0-F1
#
_cell.length_a   1.000
_cell.length_b   1.000
_cell.length_c   1.000
_cell.angle_alpha   90.00
_cell.angle_beta   90.00
_cell.angle_gamma   90.00
#
_symmetry.space_group_name_H-M   'P 1'
#
loop_
_entity.id
_entity.type
_entity.pdbx_description
1 polymer ?
#
loop_
_entity_poly.entity_id
_entity_poly.type
_entity_poly.pdbx_seq_one_letter_code
_entity_poly.pdbx_strand_id
1 'polypeptide(L)'
;MKKGELYYVNEVHRELEREDLLKIIKQELKKNPHIISVFYSDLIEGSSELDLHLNLVVQPAFYKETLQHKRAIASTFGKVLFFEEDMKQQNTIIVHYESLVKVFVTFHDLKEIQPSIDYKKIMIVDDPYGIMTYASEESKNLQYTLSFEDLDSWRTKFFSNYYEFYRSVYVDESYKARHCLNVMRWLVATMWMIQDGNKPNVYLDWSHMEGSESVLKLEQQKKLKQWGFSPSIKELEEVLKSIVEEFYQLHEEFCGKLHLAEEQDYVYRILSRAKQFGSIQPAV
;
A
#
# COMPACT_ATOMS: atom_id res chain seq x y z
N MET A 1 -13.17 32.45 -17.08
CA MET A 1 -12.78 31.03 -16.97
C MET A 1 -13.29 30.50 -15.65
N LYS A 2 -14.19 29.51 -15.67
CA LYS A 2 -14.70 28.88 -14.45
C LYS A 2 -13.66 27.89 -13.93
N LYS A 3 -13.53 27.76 -12.60
CA LYS A 3 -12.53 26.91 -11.93
C LYS A 3 -12.46 25.48 -12.52
N GLY A 4 -13.60 24.91 -12.93
CA GLY A 4 -13.69 23.58 -13.56
C GLY A 4 -13.10 23.45 -14.97
N GLU A 5 -13.09 24.50 -15.79
CA GLU A 5 -12.49 24.47 -17.14
C GLU A 5 -10.96 24.40 -17.07
N LEU A 6 -10.37 25.04 -16.05
CA LEU A 6 -8.94 25.05 -15.80
C LEU A 6 -8.42 23.69 -15.31
N TYR A 7 -9.20 22.99 -14.48
CA TYR A 7 -8.87 21.62 -14.04
C TYR A 7 -8.94 20.64 -15.21
N TYR A 8 -10.00 20.70 -16.03
CA TYR A 8 -10.18 19.77 -17.15
C TYR A 8 -9.09 19.93 -18.23
N VAL A 9 -8.72 21.17 -18.59
CA VAL A 9 -7.64 21.41 -19.56
C VAL A 9 -6.29 20.94 -19.03
N ASN A 10 -6.04 21.11 -17.72
CA ASN A 10 -4.81 20.61 -17.09
C ASN A 10 -4.77 19.08 -16.97
N GLU A 11 -5.92 18.43 -16.78
CA GLU A 11 -6.02 16.96 -16.70
C GLU A 11 -5.74 16.32 -18.07
N VAL A 12 -6.40 16.79 -19.13
CA VAL A 12 -6.14 16.35 -20.50
C VAL A 12 -4.68 16.61 -20.92
N HIS A 13 -4.10 17.73 -20.51
CA HIS A 13 -2.70 18.03 -20.80
C HIS A 13 -1.74 17.03 -20.15
N ARG A 14 -2.00 16.66 -18.88
CA ARG A 14 -1.17 15.69 -18.15
C ARG A 14 -1.30 14.27 -18.70
N GLU A 15 -2.50 13.87 -19.14
CA GLU A 15 -2.71 12.58 -19.80
C GLU A 15 -1.86 12.46 -21.08
N LEU A 16 -1.85 13.52 -21.90
CA LEU A 16 -1.02 13.58 -23.10
C LEU A 16 0.48 13.53 -22.77
N GLU A 17 0.92 14.27 -21.75
CA GLU A 17 2.31 14.25 -21.29
C GLU A 17 2.71 12.87 -20.76
N ARG A 18 1.82 12.16 -20.07
CA ARG A 18 2.02 10.78 -19.61
C ARG A 18 2.15 9.80 -20.78
N GLU A 19 1.27 9.89 -21.78
CA GLU A 19 1.36 9.05 -22.98
C GLU A 19 2.68 9.25 -23.72
N ASP A 20 3.13 10.49 -23.85
CA ASP A 20 4.41 10.79 -24.47
C ASP A 20 5.58 10.28 -23.63
N LEU A 21 5.50 10.40 -22.30
CA LEU A 21 6.50 9.84 -21.40
C LEU A 21 6.59 8.31 -21.54
N LEU A 22 5.46 7.59 -21.60
CA LEU A 22 5.43 6.14 -21.82
C LEU A 22 6.11 5.74 -23.14
N LYS A 23 5.89 6.50 -24.22
CA LYS A 23 6.55 6.28 -25.51
C LYS A 23 8.06 6.49 -25.41
N ILE A 24 8.49 7.58 -24.76
CA ILE A 24 9.93 7.88 -24.58
C ILE A 24 10.59 6.81 -23.72
N ILE A 25 10.00 6.43 -22.58
CA ILE A 25 10.51 5.35 -21.71
C ILE A 25 10.74 4.08 -22.52
N LYS A 26 9.75 3.66 -23.32
CA LYS A 26 9.86 2.48 -24.18
C LYS A 26 11.00 2.59 -25.19
N GLN A 27 11.21 3.75 -25.79
CA GLN A 27 12.27 3.96 -26.78
C GLN A 27 13.65 4.01 -26.14
N GLU A 28 13.80 4.67 -24.99
CA GLU A 28 15.08 4.80 -24.30
C GLU A 28 15.52 3.46 -23.70
N LEU A 29 14.61 2.70 -23.09
CA LEU A 29 14.97 1.41 -22.48
C LEU A 29 15.37 0.36 -23.51
N LYS A 30 14.79 0.38 -24.72
CA LYS A 30 15.23 -0.49 -25.83
C LYS A 30 16.68 -0.26 -26.25
N LYS A 31 17.25 0.91 -25.98
CA LYS A 31 18.66 1.21 -26.27
C LYS A 31 19.60 0.65 -25.20
N ASN A 32 19.09 0.24 -24.04
CA ASN A 32 19.89 -0.26 -22.94
C ASN A 32 19.96 -1.80 -23.00
N PRO A 33 21.10 -2.39 -23.45
CA PRO A 33 21.21 -3.83 -23.63
C PRO A 33 21.23 -4.61 -22.31
N HIS A 34 21.37 -3.94 -21.17
CA HIS A 34 21.42 -4.58 -19.85
C HIS A 34 20.03 -4.81 -19.24
N ILE A 35 18.99 -4.18 -19.80
CA ILE A 35 17.61 -4.37 -19.39
C ILE A 35 17.00 -5.45 -20.29
N ILE A 36 16.48 -6.51 -19.66
CA ILE A 36 16.00 -7.73 -20.36
C ILE A 36 14.51 -7.94 -20.25
N SER A 37 13.83 -7.18 -19.39
CA SER A 37 12.39 -7.04 -19.43
C SER A 37 11.96 -5.69 -18.84
N VAL A 38 10.88 -5.15 -19.38
CA VAL A 38 10.25 -3.90 -18.97
C VAL A 38 8.76 -4.16 -18.82
N PHE A 39 8.22 -3.83 -17.65
CA PHE A 39 6.78 -3.93 -17.40
C PHE A 39 6.31 -2.84 -16.44
N TYR A 40 5.02 -2.53 -16.49
CA TYR A 40 4.37 -1.68 -15.51
C TYR A 40 3.54 -2.51 -14.54
N SER A 41 3.62 -2.19 -13.25
CA SER A 41 2.67 -2.64 -12.23
C SER A 41 1.54 -1.62 -12.12
N ASP A 42 0.36 -2.07 -11.72
CA ASP A 42 -0.80 -1.24 -11.37
C ASP A 42 -1.30 -0.31 -12.49
N LEU A 43 -0.74 -0.42 -13.69
CA LEU A 43 -1.14 0.38 -14.84
C LEU A 43 -2.40 -0.21 -15.47
N ILE A 44 -3.54 0.39 -15.16
CA ILE A 44 -4.82 0.07 -15.82
C ILE A 44 -4.91 0.88 -17.12
N GLU A 45 -5.11 0.19 -18.25
CA GLU A 45 -5.32 0.84 -19.54
C GLU A 45 -6.56 1.75 -19.48
N GLY A 46 -6.40 3.03 -19.81
CA GLY A 46 -7.45 4.05 -19.67
C GLY A 46 -7.59 4.70 -18.30
N SER A 47 -6.69 4.42 -17.34
CA SER A 47 -6.62 5.14 -16.06
C SER A 47 -6.00 6.54 -16.23
N SER A 48 -6.51 7.50 -15.46
CA SER A 48 -5.94 8.85 -15.31
C SER A 48 -4.88 8.93 -14.20
N GLU A 49 -4.38 7.78 -13.73
CA GLU A 49 -3.32 7.71 -12.73
C GLU A 49 -2.03 8.35 -13.27
N LEU A 50 -1.59 9.40 -12.56
CA LEU A 50 -0.38 10.17 -12.87
C LEU A 50 0.90 9.49 -12.36
N ASP A 51 0.74 8.47 -11.51
CA ASP A 51 1.83 7.71 -10.93
C ASP A 51 2.07 6.46 -11.79
N LEU A 52 3.30 6.27 -12.27
CA LEU A 52 3.70 5.13 -13.09
C LEU A 52 4.64 4.23 -12.30
N HIS A 53 4.31 2.96 -12.16
CA HIS A 53 5.17 1.95 -11.53
C HIS A 53 5.94 1.16 -12.58
N LEU A 54 7.08 1.69 -13.00
CA LEU A 54 7.98 1.09 -13.99
C LEU A 54 8.91 0.06 -13.34
N ASN A 55 8.90 -1.15 -13.86
CA ASN A 55 9.76 -2.23 -13.38
C ASN A 55 10.70 -2.69 -14.49
N LEU A 56 11.99 -2.79 -14.14
CA LEU A 56 13.08 -3.12 -15.04
C LEU A 56 13.80 -4.36 -14.54
N VAL A 57 13.76 -5.45 -15.32
CA VAL A 57 14.56 -6.65 -15.01
C VAL A 57 15.93 -6.49 -15.66
N VAL A 58 16.98 -6.56 -14.85
CA VAL A 58 18.35 -6.31 -15.30
C VAL A 58 19.13 -7.62 -15.41
N GLN A 59 20.04 -7.69 -16.38
CA GLN A 59 20.99 -8.79 -16.49
C GLN A 59 21.82 -8.93 -15.20
N PRO A 60 21.98 -10.17 -14.66
CA PRO A 60 22.70 -10.38 -13.41
C PRO A 60 24.12 -9.79 -13.38
N ALA A 61 24.84 -9.86 -14.49
CA ALA A 61 26.20 -9.33 -14.60
C ALA A 61 26.29 -7.80 -14.45
N PHE A 62 25.21 -7.08 -14.76
CA PHE A 62 25.16 -5.61 -14.81
C PHE A 62 24.26 -5.00 -13.72
N TYR A 63 23.63 -5.81 -12.87
CA TYR A 63 22.68 -5.35 -11.86
C TYR A 63 23.28 -4.25 -10.96
N LYS A 64 24.44 -4.51 -10.35
CA LYS A 64 25.10 -3.55 -9.45
C LYS A 64 25.48 -2.23 -10.16
N GLU A 65 26.02 -2.32 -11.37
CA GLU A 65 26.39 -1.15 -12.16
C GLU A 65 25.15 -0.34 -12.56
N THR A 66 24.07 -1.03 -12.95
CA THR A 66 22.81 -0.39 -13.33
C THR A 66 22.20 0.35 -12.14
N LEU A 67 22.22 -0.23 -10.94
CA LEU A 67 21.77 0.45 -9.73
C LEU A 67 22.57 1.73 -9.41
N GLN A 68 23.88 1.73 -9.66
CA GLN A 68 24.71 2.94 -9.47
C GLN A 68 24.33 4.06 -10.46
N HIS A 69 23.77 3.70 -11.61
CA HIS A 69 23.38 4.65 -12.67
C HIS A 69 21.86 4.87 -12.77
N LYS A 70 21.06 4.40 -11.81
CA LYS A 70 19.58 4.48 -11.86
C LYS A 70 19.04 5.89 -12.12
N ARG A 71 19.65 6.92 -11.54
CA ARG A 71 19.32 8.34 -11.79
C ARG A 71 19.59 8.75 -13.24
N ALA A 72 20.74 8.33 -13.78
CA ALA A 72 21.11 8.68 -15.16
C ALA A 72 20.14 8.03 -16.15
N ILE A 73 19.76 6.77 -15.93
CA ILE A 73 18.76 6.07 -16.72
C ILE A 73 17.42 6.80 -16.65
N ALA A 74 16.92 7.10 -15.45
CA ALA A 74 15.61 7.71 -15.33
C ALA A 74 15.55 9.16 -15.84
N SER A 75 16.66 9.91 -15.77
CA SER A 75 16.79 11.24 -16.38
C SER A 75 16.61 11.25 -17.91
N THR A 76 16.76 10.11 -18.60
CA THR A 76 16.58 10.08 -20.06
C THR A 76 15.10 10.11 -20.47
N PHE A 77 14.17 9.86 -19.54
CA PHE A 77 12.75 9.77 -19.86
C PHE A 77 12.11 11.14 -20.06
N GLY A 78 12.63 12.18 -19.40
CA GLY A 78 12.07 13.52 -19.45
C GLY A 78 12.79 14.51 -18.55
N LYS A 79 12.24 15.72 -18.44
CA LYS A 79 12.82 16.78 -17.61
C LYS A 79 12.49 16.55 -16.13
N VAL A 80 13.49 16.10 -15.37
CA VAL A 80 13.37 15.78 -13.95
C VAL A 80 13.38 17.06 -13.10
N LEU A 81 12.45 17.14 -12.16
CA LEU A 81 12.41 18.16 -11.11
C LEU A 81 13.25 17.73 -9.90
N PHE A 82 13.03 16.52 -9.38
CA PHE A 82 13.85 15.92 -8.32
C PHE A 82 13.65 14.39 -8.24
N PHE A 83 14.47 13.75 -7.40
CA PHE A 83 14.43 12.32 -7.10
C PHE A 83 14.13 12.09 -5.61
N GLU A 84 13.32 11.08 -5.29
CA GLU A 84 13.20 10.51 -3.94
C GLU A 84 13.85 9.12 -3.91
N GLU A 85 14.58 8.83 -2.83
CA GLU A 85 15.20 7.52 -2.61
C GLU A 85 15.04 7.13 -1.14
N ASP A 86 14.66 5.87 -0.91
CA ASP A 86 14.64 5.27 0.42
C ASP A 86 15.93 4.48 0.64
N MET A 87 16.63 4.77 1.74
CA MET A 87 17.84 4.06 2.17
C MET A 87 17.61 2.55 2.34
N LYS A 88 16.37 2.14 2.61
CA LYS A 88 15.95 0.73 2.75
C LYS A 88 15.57 0.08 1.42
N GLN A 89 15.20 0.85 0.40
CA GLN A 89 14.81 0.34 -0.93
C GLN A 89 15.78 0.86 -1.99
N GLN A 90 17.03 0.38 -1.92
CA GLN A 90 18.11 0.89 -2.78
C GLN A 90 17.89 0.61 -4.27
N ASN A 91 17.08 -0.41 -4.59
CA ASN A 91 16.73 -0.81 -5.94
C ASN A 91 15.58 0.00 -6.55
N THR A 92 14.98 0.92 -5.80
CA THR A 92 13.91 1.79 -6.28
C THR A 92 14.39 3.24 -6.30
N ILE A 93 13.85 4.01 -7.25
CA ILE A 93 13.94 5.47 -7.28
C ILE A 93 12.60 6.04 -7.71
N ILE A 94 12.21 7.12 -7.07
CA ILE A 94 11.01 7.87 -7.42
C ILE A 94 11.46 9.12 -8.15
N VAL A 95 10.88 9.36 -9.32
CA VAL A 95 11.24 10.48 -10.18
C VAL A 95 10.04 11.40 -10.35
N HIS A 96 10.24 12.67 -10.03
CA HIS A 96 9.25 13.71 -10.23
C HIS A 96 9.63 14.52 -11.45
N TYR A 97 8.79 14.52 -12.48
CA TYR A 97 9.02 15.30 -13.70
C TYR A 97 8.34 16.67 -13.62
N GLU A 98 8.77 17.62 -14.45
CA GLU A 98 8.11 18.94 -14.53
C GLU A 98 6.64 18.86 -14.97
N SER A 99 6.25 17.79 -15.67
CA SER A 99 4.86 17.48 -16.03
C SER A 99 3.97 17.07 -14.84
N LEU A 100 4.52 17.02 -13.63
CA LEU A 100 3.90 16.47 -12.42
C LEU A 100 3.59 14.96 -12.48
N VAL A 101 3.92 14.29 -13.57
CA VAL A 101 3.93 12.82 -13.64
C VAL A 101 5.02 12.31 -12.71
N LYS A 102 4.68 11.30 -11.92
CA LYS A 102 5.60 10.64 -10.99
C LYS A 102 5.89 9.24 -11.51
N VAL A 103 7.16 8.84 -11.53
CA VAL A 103 7.54 7.49 -11.96
C VAL A 103 8.33 6.81 -10.85
N PHE A 104 7.78 5.71 -10.34
CA PHE A 104 8.48 4.76 -9.47
C PHE A 104 9.23 3.80 -10.38
N VAL A 105 10.56 3.87 -10.40
CA VAL A 105 11.41 2.98 -11.19
C VAL A 105 12.06 1.96 -10.25
N THR A 106 11.66 0.70 -10.39
CA THR A 106 12.18 -0.42 -9.60
C THR A 106 13.04 -1.33 -10.47
N PHE A 107 14.25 -1.61 -10.00
CA PHE A 107 15.21 -2.48 -10.68
C PHE A 107 15.24 -3.85 -10.01
N HIS A 108 14.91 -4.89 -10.76
CA HIS A 108 14.84 -6.27 -10.29
C HIS A 108 16.09 -7.04 -10.71
N ASP A 109 16.69 -7.75 -9.76
CA ASP A 109 17.64 -8.80 -10.08
C ASP A 109 16.85 -9.99 -10.65
N LEU A 110 17.30 -10.56 -11.77
CA LEU A 110 16.62 -11.69 -12.40
C LEU A 110 16.38 -12.85 -11.41
N LYS A 111 17.29 -13.06 -10.46
CA LYS A 111 17.15 -14.14 -9.46
C LYS A 111 15.97 -13.96 -8.50
N GLU A 112 15.42 -12.74 -8.39
CA GLU A 112 14.31 -12.39 -7.51
C GLU A 112 12.96 -12.51 -8.23
N ILE A 113 12.98 -12.67 -9.56
CA ILE A 113 11.76 -12.86 -10.35
C ILE A 113 11.27 -14.30 -10.18
N GLN A 114 10.17 -14.42 -9.44
CA GLN A 114 9.41 -15.65 -9.28
C GLN A 114 7.91 -15.34 -9.40
N PRO A 115 7.08 -16.29 -9.86
CA PRO A 115 5.64 -16.10 -9.87
C PRO A 115 5.13 -15.62 -8.51
N SER A 116 4.35 -14.54 -8.50
CA SER A 116 3.83 -13.90 -7.29
C SER A 116 2.50 -13.22 -7.58
N ILE A 117 1.70 -12.98 -6.54
CA ILE A 117 0.38 -12.34 -6.69
C ILE A 117 0.49 -10.97 -7.36
N ASP A 118 1.61 -10.27 -7.17
CA ASP A 118 1.86 -8.94 -7.74
C ASP A 118 2.02 -8.99 -9.27
N TYR A 119 2.38 -10.15 -9.84
CA TYR A 119 2.57 -10.31 -11.29
C TYR A 119 1.30 -10.73 -12.03
N LYS A 120 0.16 -10.86 -11.34
CA LYS A 120 -1.13 -11.24 -11.96
C LYS A 120 -1.65 -10.23 -12.98
N LYS A 121 -1.37 -8.95 -12.77
CA LYS A 121 -1.92 -7.83 -13.55
C LYS A 121 -0.81 -6.83 -13.88
N ILE A 122 0.18 -7.29 -14.63
CA ILE A 122 1.26 -6.43 -15.13
C ILE A 122 1.09 -6.14 -16.62
N MET A 123 1.51 -4.97 -17.05
CA MET A 123 1.60 -4.61 -18.47
C MET A 123 3.03 -4.80 -18.96
N ILE A 124 3.29 -5.87 -19.71
CA ILE A 124 4.61 -6.16 -20.27
C ILE A 124 4.83 -5.29 -21.53
N VAL A 125 5.91 -4.51 -21.53
CA VAL A 125 6.27 -3.57 -22.61
C VAL A 125 7.32 -4.17 -23.54
N ASP A 126 8.29 -4.87 -22.95
CA ASP A 126 9.37 -5.57 -23.63
C ASP A 126 9.81 -6.78 -22.78
N ASP A 127 9.89 -7.96 -23.39
CA ASP A 127 10.26 -9.21 -22.69
C ASP A 127 10.78 -10.24 -23.72
N PRO A 128 11.92 -9.94 -24.38
CA PRO A 128 12.44 -10.77 -25.47
C PRO A 128 12.71 -12.23 -25.11
N TYR A 129 12.86 -12.54 -23.82
CA TYR A 129 13.13 -13.89 -23.32
C TYR A 129 11.92 -14.55 -22.64
N GLY A 130 10.77 -13.88 -22.57
CA GLY A 130 9.55 -14.42 -21.98
C GLY A 130 9.60 -14.59 -20.45
N ILE A 131 10.48 -13.87 -19.75
CA ILE A 131 10.71 -14.00 -18.30
C ILE A 131 9.47 -13.54 -17.53
N MET A 132 9.01 -12.33 -17.81
CA MET A 132 7.84 -11.76 -17.13
C MET A 132 6.54 -12.35 -17.66
N THR A 133 6.53 -12.79 -18.92
CA THR A 133 5.42 -13.54 -19.51
C THR A 133 5.19 -14.83 -18.73
N TYR A 134 6.23 -15.63 -18.52
CA TYR A 134 6.18 -16.83 -17.68
C TYR A 134 5.76 -16.50 -16.24
N ALA A 135 6.41 -15.53 -15.61
CA ALA A 135 6.10 -15.16 -14.22
C ALA A 135 4.63 -14.74 -14.06
N SER A 136 4.08 -13.96 -14.99
CA SER A 136 2.69 -13.51 -14.95
C SER A 136 1.69 -14.65 -15.19
N GLU A 137 1.97 -15.55 -16.14
CA GLU A 137 1.11 -16.70 -16.43
C GLU A 137 0.99 -17.65 -15.24
N GLU A 138 2.11 -18.02 -14.64
CA GLU A 138 2.14 -18.86 -13.44
C GLU A 138 1.47 -18.16 -12.23
N SER A 139 1.50 -16.82 -12.21
CA SER A 139 0.89 -16.04 -11.14
C SER A 139 -0.63 -16.01 -11.17
N LYS A 140 -1.26 -16.26 -12.34
CA LYS A 140 -2.74 -16.16 -12.51
C LYS A 140 -3.51 -16.99 -11.50
N ASN A 141 -3.00 -18.17 -11.16
CA ASN A 141 -3.67 -19.12 -10.27
C ASN A 141 -3.25 -19.01 -8.79
N LEU A 142 -2.26 -18.17 -8.46
CA LEU A 142 -1.85 -17.96 -7.08
C LEU A 142 -2.96 -17.30 -6.27
N GLN A 143 -3.07 -17.57 -4.98
CA GLN A 143 -4.02 -16.87 -4.11
C GLN A 143 -3.29 -16.41 -2.85
N TYR A 144 -3.68 -15.24 -2.35
CA TYR A 144 -3.16 -14.78 -1.07
C TYR A 144 -3.71 -15.70 0.02
N THR A 145 -2.83 -16.24 0.85
CA THR A 145 -3.20 -17.04 2.01
C THR A 145 -2.62 -16.37 3.23
N LEU A 146 -3.47 -15.99 4.18
CA LEU A 146 -3.03 -15.48 5.48
C LEU A 146 -2.34 -16.61 6.25
N SER A 147 -1.14 -16.37 6.78
CA SER A 147 -0.46 -17.32 7.67
C SER A 147 -0.84 -17.12 9.14
N PHE A 148 -0.45 -18.07 9.99
CA PHE A 148 -0.55 -17.90 11.44
C PHE A 148 0.26 -16.68 11.92
N GLU A 149 1.47 -16.53 11.39
CA GLU A 149 2.39 -15.43 11.72
C GLU A 149 1.80 -14.07 11.33
N ASP A 150 1.11 -13.99 10.18
CA ASP A 150 0.42 -12.77 9.76
C ASP A 150 -0.72 -12.42 10.71
N LEU A 151 -1.54 -13.40 11.10
CA LEU A 151 -2.65 -13.19 12.04
C LEU A 151 -2.12 -12.79 13.43
N ASP A 152 -1.06 -13.43 13.91
CA ASP A 152 -0.46 -13.14 15.21
C ASP A 152 0.18 -11.74 15.24
N SER A 153 0.86 -11.36 14.16
CA SER A 153 1.41 -10.01 13.96
C SER A 153 0.30 -8.97 13.94
N TRP A 154 -0.79 -9.22 13.21
CA TRP A 154 -1.95 -8.34 13.12
C TRP A 154 -2.61 -8.12 14.49
N ARG A 155 -2.97 -9.20 15.21
CA ARG A 155 -3.64 -9.08 16.52
C ARG A 155 -2.75 -8.39 17.55
N THR A 156 -1.45 -8.73 17.57
CA THR A 156 -0.49 -8.10 18.49
C THR A 156 -0.30 -6.62 18.18
N LYS A 157 -0.29 -6.22 16.90
CA LYS A 157 -0.24 -4.81 16.51
C LYS A 157 -1.51 -4.06 16.95
N PHE A 158 -2.67 -4.70 16.82
CA PHE A 158 -3.93 -4.14 17.30
C PHE A 158 -3.88 -3.91 18.82
N PHE A 159 -3.48 -4.93 19.58
CA PHE A 159 -3.35 -4.85 21.05
C PHE A 159 -2.39 -3.73 21.49
N SER A 160 -1.24 -3.61 20.83
CA SER A 160 -0.27 -2.56 21.14
C SER A 160 -0.86 -1.17 20.96
N ASN A 161 -1.61 -0.93 19.88
CA ASN A 161 -2.23 0.39 19.62
C ASN A 161 -3.44 0.63 20.53
N TYR A 162 -4.20 -0.41 20.87
CA TYR A 162 -5.29 -0.31 21.82
C TYR A 162 -4.80 0.10 23.22
N TYR A 163 -3.73 -0.54 23.68
CA TYR A 163 -3.09 -0.21 24.96
C TYR A 163 -2.52 1.21 24.94
N GLU A 164 -1.82 1.58 23.86
CA GLU A 164 -1.21 2.90 23.74
C GLU A 164 -2.24 4.03 23.57
N PHE A 165 -3.40 3.75 22.97
CA PHE A 165 -4.52 4.68 22.92
C PHE A 165 -4.95 5.11 24.32
N TYR A 166 -5.26 4.16 25.21
CA TYR A 166 -5.71 4.48 26.57
C TYR A 166 -4.62 5.14 27.40
N ARG A 167 -3.35 4.75 27.23
CA ARG A 167 -2.23 5.46 27.85
C ARG A 167 -2.13 6.89 27.39
N SER A 168 -2.26 7.12 26.09
CA SER A 168 -2.21 8.46 25.49
C SER A 168 -3.35 9.34 26.02
N VAL A 169 -4.55 8.78 26.16
CA VAL A 169 -5.70 9.47 26.77
C VAL A 169 -5.42 9.81 28.24
N TYR A 170 -4.84 8.89 29.00
CA TYR A 170 -4.51 9.10 30.42
C TYR A 170 -3.51 10.25 30.63
N VAL A 171 -2.54 10.43 29.73
CA VAL A 171 -1.52 11.51 29.80
C VAL A 171 -1.82 12.73 28.92
N ASP A 172 -3.04 12.84 28.39
CA ASP A 172 -3.50 13.94 27.51
C ASP A 172 -2.70 14.11 26.19
N GLU A 173 -2.13 13.03 25.66
CA GLU A 173 -1.45 12.98 24.36
C GLU A 173 -2.44 12.75 23.20
N SER A 174 -3.31 13.73 22.93
CA SER A 174 -4.42 13.59 21.98
C SER A 174 -4.00 13.22 20.53
N TYR A 175 -2.88 13.74 20.02
CA TYR A 175 -2.36 13.39 18.69
C TYR A 175 -1.94 11.92 18.60
N LYS A 176 -1.37 11.38 19.68
CA LYS A 176 -0.93 9.99 19.75
C LYS A 176 -2.12 9.04 19.89
N ALA A 177 -3.14 9.41 20.65
CA ALA A 177 -4.40 8.68 20.70
C ALA A 177 -5.04 8.59 19.30
N ARG A 178 -5.10 9.70 18.56
CA ARG A 178 -5.58 9.71 17.16
C ARG A 178 -4.75 8.83 16.25
N HIS A 179 -3.42 8.84 16.39
CA HIS A 179 -2.53 7.97 15.62
C HIS A 179 -2.84 6.49 15.89
N CYS A 180 -2.95 6.08 17.15
CA CYS A 180 -3.26 4.71 17.53
C CYS A 180 -4.62 4.26 16.95
N LEU A 181 -5.63 5.14 17.01
CA LEU A 181 -6.93 4.88 16.42
C LEU A 181 -6.84 4.71 14.89
N ASN A 182 -6.06 5.56 14.22
CA ASN A 182 -5.86 5.46 12.77
C ASN A 182 -5.15 4.16 12.39
N VAL A 183 -4.18 3.70 13.19
CA VAL A 183 -3.52 2.40 12.98
C VAL A 183 -4.52 1.25 13.15
N MET A 184 -5.32 1.24 14.22
CA MET A 184 -6.33 0.19 14.43
C MET A 184 -7.38 0.17 13.31
N ARG A 185 -7.78 1.35 12.83
CA ARG A 185 -8.67 1.51 11.67
C ARG A 185 -8.05 0.89 10.41
N TRP A 186 -6.78 1.15 10.15
CA TRP A 186 -6.04 0.56 9.02
C TRP A 186 -5.98 -0.97 9.13
N LEU A 187 -5.64 -1.48 10.31
CA LEU A 187 -5.54 -2.93 10.57
C LEU A 187 -6.85 -3.67 10.28
N VAL A 188 -8.00 -3.08 10.63
CA VAL A 188 -9.31 -3.66 10.30
C VAL A 188 -9.55 -3.64 8.79
N ALA A 189 -9.27 -2.51 8.12
CA ALA A 189 -9.41 -2.39 6.67
C ALA A 189 -8.56 -3.42 5.91
N THR A 190 -7.32 -3.62 6.35
CA THR A 190 -6.41 -4.63 5.79
C THR A 190 -7.01 -6.04 5.88
N MET A 191 -7.65 -6.39 7.00
CA MET A 191 -8.26 -7.71 7.14
C MET A 191 -9.52 -7.88 6.29
N TRP A 192 -10.29 -6.81 6.07
CA TRP A 192 -11.37 -6.83 5.07
C TRP A 192 -10.85 -7.07 3.65
N MET A 193 -9.72 -6.48 3.27
CA MET A 193 -9.09 -6.76 1.98
C MET A 193 -8.73 -8.24 1.84
N ILE A 194 -8.06 -8.78 2.87
CA ILE A 194 -7.64 -10.18 2.92
C ILE A 194 -8.86 -11.12 2.90
N GLN A 195 -9.95 -10.75 3.57
CA GLN A 195 -11.19 -11.51 3.60
C GLN A 195 -11.77 -11.71 2.19
N ASP A 196 -11.64 -10.70 1.33
CA ASP A 196 -12.05 -10.74 -0.07
C ASP A 196 -10.94 -11.25 -1.02
N GLY A 197 -9.87 -11.86 -0.47
CA GLY A 197 -8.81 -12.51 -1.23
C GLY A 197 -7.74 -11.58 -1.81
N ASN A 198 -7.74 -10.31 -1.40
CA ASN A 198 -6.73 -9.34 -1.82
C ASN A 198 -5.47 -9.45 -0.96
N LYS A 199 -4.32 -9.16 -1.57
CA LYS A 199 -3.07 -8.98 -0.82
C LYS A 199 -3.18 -7.69 0.02
N PRO A 200 -2.68 -7.67 1.26
CA PRO A 200 -2.64 -6.45 2.04
C PRO A 200 -1.66 -5.42 1.46
N ASN A 201 -2.00 -4.14 1.61
CA ASN A 201 -1.08 -3.04 1.32
C ASN A 201 0.12 -3.04 2.28
N VAL A 202 1.14 -2.26 1.91
CA VAL A 202 2.23 -1.90 2.83
C VAL A 202 1.66 -1.22 4.08
N TYR A 203 2.31 -1.40 5.23
CA TYR A 203 1.85 -0.89 6.51
C TYR A 203 1.52 0.62 6.47
N LEU A 204 0.27 0.95 6.83
CA LEU A 204 -0.32 2.30 6.81
C LEU A 204 -0.49 2.95 5.42
N ASP A 205 -0.35 2.18 4.35
CA ASP A 205 -0.74 2.60 3.02
C ASP A 205 -2.25 2.41 2.81
N TRP A 206 -2.95 3.51 2.55
CA TRP A 206 -4.41 3.58 2.37
C TRP A 206 -4.86 3.47 0.91
N SER A 207 -3.93 3.27 -0.03
CA SER A 207 -4.22 3.18 -1.46
C SER A 207 -5.28 2.11 -1.75
N HIS A 208 -6.25 2.43 -2.60
CA HIS A 208 -7.37 1.54 -2.96
C HIS A 208 -8.22 1.02 -1.77
N MET A 209 -8.17 1.65 -0.60
CA MET A 209 -9.11 1.37 0.51
C MET A 209 -10.33 2.29 0.47
N GLU A 210 -10.28 3.42 -0.24
CA GLU A 210 -11.38 4.36 -0.41
C GLU A 210 -11.49 4.85 -1.87
N GLY A 211 -12.60 5.51 -2.20
CA GLY A 211 -12.84 6.05 -3.54
C GLY A 211 -13.41 5.04 -4.53
N SER A 212 -13.49 5.44 -5.80
CA SER A 212 -14.10 4.63 -6.87
C SER A 212 -13.33 3.36 -7.21
N GLU A 213 -12.03 3.34 -6.94
CA GLU A 213 -11.12 2.21 -7.21
C GLU A 213 -10.88 1.34 -5.98
N SER A 214 -11.64 1.56 -4.91
CA SER A 214 -11.50 0.80 -3.68
C SER A 214 -11.83 -0.67 -3.88
N VAL A 215 -11.01 -1.56 -3.31
CA VAL A 215 -11.30 -3.00 -3.24
C VAL A 215 -12.30 -3.35 -2.13
N LEU A 216 -12.60 -2.40 -1.23
CA LEU A 216 -13.50 -2.60 -0.11
C LEU A 216 -14.97 -2.44 -0.52
N LYS A 217 -15.84 -3.23 0.11
CA LYS A 217 -17.29 -3.12 -0.09
C LYS A 217 -17.81 -1.76 0.37
N LEU A 218 -18.89 -1.30 -0.25
CA LEU A 218 -19.48 0.01 0.05
C LEU A 218 -19.80 0.21 1.54
N GLU A 219 -20.27 -0.83 2.23
CA GLU A 219 -20.55 -0.75 3.68
C GLU A 219 -19.27 -0.61 4.53
N GLN A 220 -18.18 -1.28 4.14
CA GLN A 220 -16.87 -1.12 4.79
C GLN A 220 -16.34 0.30 4.58
N GLN A 221 -16.44 0.85 3.37
CA GLN A 221 -16.07 2.24 3.09
C GLN A 221 -16.91 3.25 3.87
N LYS A 222 -18.22 3.02 3.99
CA LYS A 222 -19.09 3.84 4.85
C LYS A 222 -18.65 3.78 6.31
N LYS A 223 -18.27 2.60 6.80
CA LYS A 223 -17.77 2.42 8.17
C LYS A 223 -16.45 3.15 8.39
N LEU A 224 -15.49 3.05 7.46
CA LEU A 224 -14.24 3.83 7.50
C LEU A 224 -14.49 5.33 7.56
N LYS A 225 -15.45 5.82 6.78
CA LYS A 225 -15.84 7.23 6.77
C LYS A 225 -16.47 7.67 8.10
N GLN A 226 -17.30 6.83 8.71
CA GLN A 226 -17.88 7.07 10.04
C GLN A 226 -16.83 7.07 11.15
N TRP A 227 -15.79 6.25 11.02
CA TRP A 227 -14.62 6.27 11.89
C TRP A 227 -13.65 7.43 11.60
N GLY A 228 -13.94 8.25 10.59
CA GLY A 228 -13.14 9.42 10.24
C GLY A 228 -13.31 10.58 11.24
N PHE A 229 -12.22 11.32 11.45
CA PHE A 229 -12.10 12.60 12.18
C PHE A 229 -13.06 12.81 13.37
N SER A 230 -12.57 12.57 14.60
CA SER A 230 -13.26 12.95 15.84
C SER A 230 -12.59 14.14 16.52
N PRO A 231 -13.27 15.25 16.82
CA PRO A 231 -12.65 16.41 17.46
C PRO A 231 -12.30 16.20 18.94
N SER A 232 -13.00 15.32 19.66
CA SER A 232 -12.80 15.11 21.11
C SER A 232 -12.38 13.68 21.49
N ILE A 233 -11.78 13.52 22.67
CA ILE A 233 -11.41 12.20 23.25
C ILE A 233 -12.62 11.29 23.39
N LYS A 234 -13.75 11.83 23.87
CA LYS A 234 -14.99 11.06 24.05
C LYS A 234 -15.49 10.44 22.74
N GLU A 235 -15.42 11.20 21.65
CA GLU A 235 -15.81 10.68 20.32
C GLU A 235 -14.79 9.66 19.80
N LEU A 236 -13.49 9.82 20.08
CA LEU A 236 -12.48 8.81 19.76
C LEU A 236 -12.77 7.47 20.48
N GLU A 237 -13.24 7.51 21.72
CA GLU A 237 -13.62 6.29 22.46
C GLU A 237 -14.86 5.60 21.87
N GLU A 238 -15.85 6.35 21.38
CA GLU A 238 -17.01 5.76 20.69
C GLU A 238 -16.60 5.11 19.36
N VAL A 239 -15.73 5.76 18.59
CA VAL A 239 -15.15 5.16 17.38
C VAL A 239 -14.37 3.90 17.72
N LEU A 240 -13.57 3.92 18.80
CA LEU A 240 -12.79 2.77 19.24
C LEU A 240 -13.67 1.56 19.55
N LYS A 241 -14.82 1.73 20.21
CA LYS A 241 -15.76 0.62 20.47
C LYS A 241 -16.18 -0.06 19.17
N SER A 242 -16.56 0.72 18.17
CA SER A 242 -16.98 0.21 16.87
C SER A 242 -15.85 -0.53 16.13
N ILE A 243 -14.61 -0.05 16.24
CA ILE A 243 -13.42 -0.72 15.69
C ILE A 243 -13.15 -2.04 16.42
N VAL A 244 -13.30 -2.08 17.75
CA VAL A 244 -13.10 -3.30 18.55
C VAL A 244 -14.14 -4.38 18.22
N GLU A 245 -15.40 -4.00 17.98
CA GLU A 245 -16.43 -4.94 17.54
C GLU A 245 -16.05 -5.63 16.21
N GLU A 246 -15.53 -4.86 15.25
CA GLU A 246 -15.05 -5.42 13.97
C GLU A 246 -13.80 -6.28 14.16
N PHE A 247 -12.89 -5.86 15.04
CA PHE A 247 -11.72 -6.67 15.39
C PHE A 247 -12.13 -8.06 15.88
N TYR A 248 -13.11 -8.16 16.79
CA TYR A 248 -13.58 -9.45 17.30
C TYR A 248 -14.16 -10.33 16.18
N GLN A 249 -15.04 -9.77 15.34
CA GLN A 249 -15.65 -10.52 14.23
C GLN A 249 -14.60 -11.06 13.26
N LEU A 250 -13.62 -10.23 12.88
CA LEU A 250 -12.54 -10.63 12.00
C LEU A 250 -11.62 -11.66 12.67
N HIS A 251 -11.27 -11.45 13.93
CA HIS A 251 -10.40 -12.36 14.66
C HIS A 251 -11.01 -13.76 14.79
N GLU A 252 -12.30 -13.86 15.16
CA GLU A 252 -13.05 -15.11 15.20
C GLU A 252 -13.06 -15.80 13.82
N GLU A 253 -13.41 -15.06 12.76
CA GLU A 253 -13.48 -15.59 11.40
C GLU A 253 -12.13 -16.16 10.94
N PHE A 254 -11.04 -15.42 11.14
CA PHE A 254 -9.71 -15.83 10.68
C PHE A 254 -9.10 -16.93 11.55
N CYS A 255 -9.37 -16.97 12.86
CA CYS A 255 -9.02 -18.14 13.67
C CYS A 255 -9.73 -19.39 13.16
N GLY A 256 -11.02 -19.29 12.82
CA GLY A 256 -11.78 -20.38 12.21
C GLY A 256 -11.20 -20.86 10.89
N LYS A 257 -10.85 -19.93 9.97
CA LYS A 257 -10.22 -20.23 8.68
C LYS A 257 -8.85 -20.91 8.81
N LEU A 258 -8.09 -20.59 9.85
CA LEU A 258 -6.76 -21.16 10.10
C LEU A 258 -6.79 -22.38 11.03
N HIS A 259 -7.97 -22.81 11.47
CA HIS A 259 -8.15 -23.89 12.45
C HIS A 259 -7.38 -23.66 13.77
N LEU A 260 -7.35 -22.41 14.22
CA LEU A 260 -6.71 -21.98 15.45
C LEU A 260 -7.74 -21.83 16.58
N ALA A 261 -7.29 -22.00 17.82
CA ALA A 261 -8.08 -21.57 18.96
C ALA A 261 -8.11 -20.04 19.01
N GLU A 262 -9.31 -19.46 19.18
CA GLU A 262 -9.46 -18.00 19.24
C GLU A 262 -8.88 -17.40 20.53
N GLU A 263 -8.69 -18.19 21.59
CA GLU A 263 -8.18 -17.69 22.88
C GLU A 263 -8.97 -16.47 23.41
N GLN A 264 -10.30 -16.50 23.31
CA GLN A 264 -11.18 -15.37 23.65
C GLN A 264 -10.87 -14.74 25.02
N ASP A 265 -10.60 -15.55 26.04
CA ASP A 265 -10.23 -15.08 27.38
C ASP A 265 -8.93 -14.26 27.39
N TYR A 266 -7.96 -14.64 26.57
CA TYR A 266 -6.70 -13.91 26.42
C TYR A 266 -6.91 -12.54 25.79
N VAL A 267 -7.68 -12.50 24.69
CA VAL A 267 -8.05 -11.26 23.99
C VAL A 267 -8.83 -10.34 24.91
N TYR A 268 -9.87 -10.88 25.57
CA TYR A 268 -10.69 -10.13 26.52
C TYR A 268 -9.85 -9.56 27.67
N ARG A 269 -8.92 -10.35 28.24
CA ARG A 269 -8.03 -9.89 29.31
C ARG A 269 -7.17 -8.71 28.89
N ILE A 270 -6.61 -8.72 27.67
CA ILE A 270 -5.78 -7.62 27.18
C ILE A 270 -6.60 -6.34 27.01
N LEU A 271 -7.74 -6.44 26.32
CA LEU A 271 -8.57 -5.28 26.01
C LEU A 271 -9.25 -4.71 27.28
N SER A 272 -9.72 -5.57 28.19
CA SER A 272 -10.30 -5.11 29.46
C SER A 272 -9.27 -4.41 30.36
N ARG A 273 -8.02 -4.91 30.42
CA ARG A 273 -6.95 -4.33 31.24
C ARG A 273 -6.56 -2.92 30.79
N ALA A 274 -6.41 -2.72 29.47
CA ALA A 274 -6.05 -1.41 28.91
C ALA A 274 -7.13 -0.35 29.20
N LYS A 275 -8.41 -0.72 29.04
CA LYS A 275 -9.54 0.18 29.33
C LYS A 275 -9.63 0.58 30.81
N GLN A 276 -9.40 -0.37 31.72
CA GLN A 276 -9.38 -0.09 33.16
C GLN A 276 -8.30 0.94 33.52
N PHE A 277 -7.13 0.87 32.89
CA PHE A 277 -6.03 1.81 33.13
C PHE A 277 -6.39 3.23 32.71
N GLY A 278 -6.99 3.42 31.53
CA GLY A 278 -7.40 4.75 31.04
C GLY A 278 -8.58 5.37 31.80
N SER A 279 -9.34 4.58 32.57
CA SER A 279 -10.49 5.05 33.36
C SER A 279 -10.10 5.63 34.72
N ILE A 280 -8.87 5.39 35.19
CA ILE A 280 -8.34 5.97 36.41
C ILE A 280 -7.88 7.38 36.01
N GLN A 281 -8.50 8.45 36.51
CA GLN A 281 -7.92 9.79 36.30
C GLN A 281 -6.67 9.95 37.18
N PRO A 282 -5.61 10.67 36.71
CA PRO A 282 -4.54 11.07 37.60
C PRO A 282 -5.13 11.89 38.75
N ALA A 283 -4.78 11.54 39.99
CA ALA A 283 -5.06 12.40 41.12
C ALA A 283 -4.32 13.73 40.88
N VAL A 284 -5.10 14.81 40.78
CA VAL A 284 -4.61 16.20 40.69
C VAL A 284 -3.87 16.57 41.97
#